data_AF-A0A6I8LHX8-F1
#
_entry.id   AF-A0A6I8LHX8-F1
#
_cell.length_a   1.000
_cell.length_b   1.000
_cell.length_c   1.000
_cell.angle_alpha   90.00
_cell.angle_beta   90.00
_cell.angle_gamma   90.00
#
_symmetry.space_group_name_H-M   'P 1'
#
loop_
_entity.id
_entity.type
_entity.pdbx_description
1 polymer ?
#
loop_
_entity_poly.entity_id
_entity_poly.type
_entity_poly.pdbx_seq_one_letter_code
_entity_poly.pdbx_strand_id
1 'polypeptide(L)'
;MRASVGRFSNGPDHARRRSLAVSALASVEPEVLRRKAFEAAGGDARLIVVEVLAGELGLPVVASDVVAVAAAYHPHVTPSAEAEAALGRLVTACGGTTDEPVAARIGLLVQACEATAKLIGTAVPLVRAGKPPEEAVAEVLRADPPVAHTRRRVGGEDVLVPLAGTPFGTGPRECPGPAHAIALAIGVLTAMRATRG
;
A
#
# COMPACT_ATOMS: atom_id res chain seq x y z
N MET A 1 -15.39 -8.09 -7.28
CA MET A 1 -14.28 -7.18 -6.92
C MET A 1 -12.95 -7.89 -6.67
N ARG A 2 -12.83 -8.82 -5.70
CA ARG A 2 -11.57 -9.56 -5.42
C ARG A 2 -10.94 -10.18 -6.68
N ALA A 3 -11.72 -10.90 -7.48
CA ALA A 3 -11.23 -11.54 -8.71
C ALA A 3 -10.68 -10.56 -9.75
N SER A 4 -11.08 -9.28 -9.70
CA SER A 4 -10.71 -8.25 -10.67
C SER A 4 -9.40 -7.51 -10.32
N VAL A 5 -8.76 -7.82 -9.19
CA VAL A 5 -7.49 -7.21 -8.78
C VAL A 5 -6.32 -8.05 -9.30
N GLY A 6 -5.29 -7.40 -9.86
CA GLY A 6 -4.12 -8.07 -10.42
C GLY A 6 -3.45 -9.07 -9.46
N ARG A 7 -3.37 -8.75 -8.16
CA ARG A 7 -2.76 -9.63 -7.14
C ARG A 7 -3.43 -11.00 -7.01
N PHE A 8 -4.70 -11.12 -7.43
CA PHE A 8 -5.47 -12.37 -7.41
C PHE A 8 -5.66 -12.99 -8.80
N SER A 9 -4.94 -12.48 -9.79
CA SER A 9 -5.04 -12.89 -11.20
C SER A 9 -3.72 -13.53 -11.66
N ASN A 10 -3.74 -14.27 -12.77
CA ASN A 10 -2.55 -14.85 -13.41
C ASN A 10 -2.55 -14.57 -14.92
N GLY A 11 -1.42 -14.77 -15.58
CA GLY A 11 -1.32 -14.70 -17.04
C GLY A 11 -1.74 -13.34 -17.64
N PRO A 12 -2.42 -13.33 -18.80
CA PRO A 12 -2.85 -12.10 -19.48
C PRO A 12 -3.76 -11.20 -18.62
N ASP A 13 -4.65 -11.77 -17.82
CA ASP A 13 -5.53 -11.01 -16.92
C ASP A 13 -4.74 -10.26 -15.86
N HIS A 14 -3.71 -10.90 -15.30
CA HIS A 14 -2.81 -10.22 -14.38
C HIS A 14 -2.09 -9.06 -15.05
N ALA A 15 -1.54 -9.26 -16.26
CA ALA A 15 -0.82 -8.21 -16.98
C ALA A 15 -1.73 -6.98 -17.23
N ARG A 16 -2.95 -7.21 -17.73
CA ARG A 16 -3.95 -6.16 -17.97
C ARG A 16 -4.38 -5.45 -16.67
N ARG A 17 -4.69 -6.20 -15.61
CA ARG A 17 -5.10 -5.60 -14.32
C ARG A 17 -3.96 -4.85 -13.64
N ARG A 18 -2.73 -5.34 -13.79
CA ARG A 18 -1.53 -4.66 -13.28
C ARG A 18 -1.27 -3.37 -14.05
N SER A 19 -1.44 -3.35 -15.38
CA SER A 19 -1.22 -2.13 -16.16
C SER A 19 -2.13 -0.99 -15.72
N LEU A 20 -3.39 -1.29 -15.34
CA LEU A 20 -4.30 -0.28 -14.77
C LEU A 20 -3.76 0.35 -13.48
N ALA A 21 -3.18 -0.46 -12.58
CA ALA A 21 -2.57 0.03 -11.35
C ALA A 21 -1.30 0.86 -11.62
N VAL A 22 -0.47 0.43 -12.57
CA VAL A 22 0.72 1.18 -13.01
C VAL A 22 0.31 2.52 -13.61
N SER A 23 -0.66 2.53 -14.52
CA SER A 23 -1.13 3.76 -15.15
C SER A 23 -1.70 4.75 -14.13
N ALA A 24 -2.41 4.25 -13.11
CA ALA A 24 -2.91 5.10 -12.03
C ALA A 24 -1.77 5.68 -11.17
N LEU A 25 -0.71 4.92 -10.88
CA LEU A 25 0.44 5.42 -10.12
C LEU A 25 1.35 6.34 -10.96
N ALA A 26 1.39 6.17 -12.28
CA ALA A 26 2.19 7.00 -13.17
C ALA A 26 1.74 8.47 -13.21
N SER A 27 0.49 8.77 -12.81
CA SER A 27 0.01 10.14 -12.65
C SER A 27 0.28 10.73 -11.26
N VAL A 28 0.89 9.98 -10.35
CA VAL A 28 1.15 10.40 -8.98
C VAL A 28 2.64 10.58 -8.78
N GLU A 29 3.06 11.82 -8.52
CA GLU A 29 4.46 12.16 -8.28
C GLU A 29 4.89 11.80 -6.85
N PRO A 30 5.92 10.95 -6.65
CA PRO A 30 6.36 10.54 -5.32
C PRO A 30 6.75 11.71 -4.42
N GLU A 31 7.39 12.76 -4.95
CA GLU A 31 7.78 13.91 -4.14
C GLU A 31 6.57 14.70 -3.60
N VAL A 32 5.47 14.74 -4.36
CA VAL A 32 4.21 15.33 -3.87
C VAL A 32 3.65 14.51 -2.71
N LEU A 33 3.68 13.18 -2.82
CA LEU A 33 3.28 12.29 -1.72
C LEU A 33 4.15 12.51 -0.48
N ARG A 34 5.47 12.62 -0.65
CA ARG A 34 6.41 12.87 0.45
C ARG A 34 6.05 14.15 1.19
N ARG A 35 5.85 15.25 0.46
CA ARG A 35 5.48 16.55 1.04
C ARG A 35 4.12 16.51 1.74
N LYS A 36 3.09 15.96 1.10
CA LYS A 36 1.75 15.88 1.70
C LYS A 36 1.71 14.97 2.93
N ALA A 37 2.48 13.88 2.93
CA ALA A 37 2.61 13.00 4.10
C ALA A 37 3.35 13.67 5.26
N PHE A 38 4.31 14.55 4.96
CA PHE A 38 4.94 15.41 5.99
C PHE A 38 3.90 16.39 6.59
N GLU A 39 3.13 17.08 5.74
CA GLU A 39 2.11 18.05 6.16
C GLU A 39 0.98 17.41 7.00
N ALA A 40 0.57 16.19 6.66
CA ALA A 40 -0.52 15.45 7.33
C ALA A 40 -0.08 14.66 8.58
N ALA A 41 1.21 14.63 8.91
CA ALA A 41 1.73 13.80 9.99
C ALA A 41 1.16 14.18 11.37
N GLY A 42 1.11 13.21 12.29
CA GLY A 42 0.63 13.42 13.67
C GLY A 42 -0.49 12.49 14.15
N GLY A 43 -0.85 11.47 13.36
CA GLY A 43 -1.89 10.50 13.69
C GLY A 43 -1.56 9.07 13.28
N ASP A 44 -2.58 8.24 13.06
CA ASP A 44 -2.42 6.87 12.56
C ASP A 44 -1.80 6.91 11.14
N ALA A 45 -0.63 6.28 10.99
CA ALA A 45 0.08 6.17 9.73
C ALA A 45 -0.77 5.56 8.60
N ARG A 46 -1.71 4.64 8.93
CA ARG A 46 -2.62 4.06 7.95
C ARG A 46 -3.53 5.11 7.33
N LEU A 47 -4.13 5.97 8.16
CA LEU A 47 -5.03 7.03 7.70
C LEU A 47 -4.26 8.02 6.84
N ILE A 48 -3.09 8.49 7.30
CA ILE A 48 -2.25 9.42 6.54
C ILE A 48 -1.88 8.85 5.17
N VAL A 49 -1.41 7.60 5.11
CA VAL A 49 -1.03 6.93 3.86
C VAL A 49 -2.21 6.87 2.89
N VAL A 50 -3.39 6.48 3.37
CA VAL A 50 -4.58 6.35 2.54
C VAL A 50 -5.09 7.70 2.08
N GLU A 51 -5.20 8.69 2.97
CA GLU A 51 -5.70 10.03 2.65
C GLU A 51 -4.83 10.72 1.60
N VAL A 52 -3.51 10.68 1.79
CA VAL A 52 -2.57 11.31 0.86
C VAL A 52 -2.60 10.62 -0.51
N LEU A 53 -2.55 9.29 -0.54
CA LEU A 53 -2.57 8.55 -1.80
C LEU A 53 -3.92 8.66 -2.52
N ALA A 54 -5.04 8.59 -1.81
CA ALA A 54 -6.37 8.77 -2.38
C ALA A 54 -6.56 10.18 -2.94
N GLY A 55 -6.07 11.20 -2.24
CA GLY A 55 -6.08 12.59 -2.68
C GLY A 55 -5.33 12.79 -4.00
N GLU A 56 -4.12 12.23 -4.12
CA GLU A 56 -3.35 12.30 -5.38
C GLU A 56 -3.96 11.48 -6.53
N LEU A 57 -4.66 10.40 -6.20
CA LEU A 57 -5.40 9.62 -7.20
C LEU A 57 -6.74 10.26 -7.58
N GLY A 58 -7.13 11.38 -6.94
CA GLY A 58 -8.41 12.05 -7.16
C GLY A 58 -9.62 11.23 -6.72
N LEU A 59 -9.45 10.37 -5.70
CA LEU A 59 -10.49 9.45 -5.23
C LEU A 59 -11.19 10.02 -3.99
N PRO A 60 -12.52 10.25 -4.03
CA PRO A 60 -13.27 10.80 -2.91
C PRO A 60 -13.65 9.71 -1.89
N VAL A 61 -12.67 8.90 -1.48
CA VAL A 61 -12.88 7.77 -0.56
C VAL A 61 -12.60 8.20 0.88
N VAL A 62 -13.28 7.55 1.82
CA VAL A 62 -13.03 7.72 3.25
C VAL A 62 -11.92 6.79 3.69
N ALA A 63 -10.88 7.31 4.35
CA ALA A 63 -9.71 6.51 4.68
C ALA A 63 -9.99 5.38 5.68
N SER A 64 -10.90 5.59 6.64
CA SER A 64 -11.32 4.55 7.59
C SER A 64 -11.98 3.35 6.91
N ASP A 65 -12.70 3.56 5.79
CA ASP A 65 -13.27 2.46 5.01
C ASP A 65 -12.18 1.61 4.36
N VAL A 66 -11.11 2.23 3.85
CA VAL A 66 -9.96 1.50 3.31
C VAL A 66 -9.25 0.71 4.40
N VAL A 67 -9.07 1.29 5.60
CA VAL A 67 -8.46 0.59 6.75
C VAL A 67 -9.28 -0.63 7.15
N ALA A 68 -10.61 -0.49 7.23
CA ALA A 68 -11.51 -1.61 7.53
C ALA A 68 -11.43 -2.72 6.48
N VAL A 69 -11.41 -2.36 5.19
CA VAL A 69 -11.23 -3.31 4.09
C VAL A 69 -9.85 -3.95 4.12
N ALA A 70 -8.78 -3.20 4.40
CA ALA A 70 -7.43 -3.73 4.46
C ALA A 70 -7.27 -4.80 5.54
N ALA A 71 -7.86 -4.58 6.72
CA ALA A 71 -7.89 -5.56 7.81
C ALA A 71 -8.59 -6.87 7.43
N ALA A 72 -9.69 -6.79 6.67
CA ALA A 72 -10.47 -7.96 6.22
C ALA A 72 -9.83 -8.71 5.03
N TYR A 73 -8.83 -8.12 4.37
CA TYR A 73 -8.23 -8.67 3.14
C TYR A 73 -6.92 -9.43 3.35
N HIS A 74 -6.61 -9.78 4.60
CA HIS A 74 -5.61 -10.78 4.95
C HIS A 74 -6.07 -12.19 4.49
N PRO A 75 -5.16 -13.06 3.98
CA PRO A 75 -5.53 -14.43 3.61
C PRO A 75 -6.19 -15.17 4.78
N HIS A 76 -7.26 -15.92 4.50
CA HIS A 76 -8.01 -16.76 5.47
C HIS A 76 -8.93 -16.01 6.45
N VAL A 77 -9.15 -14.70 6.28
CA VAL A 77 -10.17 -13.96 7.02
C VAL A 77 -11.46 -13.87 6.19
N THR A 78 -12.57 -14.35 6.75
CA THR A 78 -13.91 -14.05 6.22
C THR A 78 -14.22 -12.59 6.54
N PRO A 79 -14.48 -11.74 5.53
CA PRO A 79 -14.83 -10.34 5.78
C PRO A 79 -16.06 -10.23 6.68
N SER A 80 -16.02 -9.31 7.65
CA SER A 80 -17.20 -8.97 8.44
C SER A 80 -18.22 -8.23 7.58
N ALA A 81 -19.48 -8.18 8.03
CA ALA A 81 -20.52 -7.38 7.37
C ALA A 81 -20.12 -5.89 7.25
N GLU A 82 -19.42 -5.36 8.25
CA GLU A 82 -18.91 -3.98 8.21
C GLU A 82 -17.83 -3.80 7.14
N ALA A 83 -16.91 -4.77 6.97
CA ALA A 83 -15.89 -4.68 5.94
C ALA A 83 -16.49 -4.76 4.52
N GLU A 84 -17.55 -5.55 4.32
CA GLU A 84 -18.30 -5.58 3.06
C GLU A 84 -19.08 -4.27 2.83
N ALA A 85 -19.69 -3.69 3.87
CA ALA A 85 -20.34 -2.38 3.77
C ALA A 85 -19.34 -1.27 3.43
N ALA A 86 -18.16 -1.26 4.07
CA ALA A 86 -17.06 -0.34 3.75
C ALA A 86 -16.61 -0.51 2.30
N LEU A 87 -16.47 -1.76 1.81
CA LEU A 87 -16.14 -2.02 0.41
C LEU A 87 -17.21 -1.44 -0.55
N GLY A 88 -18.50 -1.59 -0.22
CA GLY A 88 -19.61 -1.01 -0.97
C GLY A 88 -19.55 0.52 -1.05
N ARG A 89 -19.16 1.19 0.05
CA ARG A 89 -18.92 2.63 0.08
C ARG A 89 -17.75 3.04 -0.81
N LEU A 90 -16.63 2.30 -0.77
CA LEU A 90 -15.48 2.55 -1.64
C LEU A 90 -15.84 2.41 -3.14
N VAL A 91 -16.59 1.37 -3.49
CA VAL A 91 -17.06 1.16 -4.87
C VAL A 91 -17.95 2.31 -5.32
N THR A 92 -18.91 2.71 -4.49
CA THR A 92 -19.79 3.86 -4.75
C THR A 92 -18.98 5.14 -4.97
N ALA A 93 -18.02 5.43 -4.09
CA ALA A 93 -17.14 6.59 -4.21
C ALA A 93 -16.28 6.58 -5.49
N CYS A 94 -15.99 5.39 -6.03
CA CYS A 94 -15.23 5.23 -7.27
C CYS A 94 -16.11 5.17 -8.54
N GLY A 95 -17.41 5.49 -8.46
CA GLY A 95 -18.33 5.54 -9.60
C GLY A 95 -19.35 4.39 -9.66
N GLY A 96 -19.40 3.53 -8.64
CA GLY A 96 -20.46 2.53 -8.46
C GLY A 96 -20.32 1.26 -9.30
N THR A 97 -19.35 1.17 -10.20
CA THR A 97 -19.05 -0.05 -10.97
C THR A 97 -18.01 -0.92 -10.27
N THR A 98 -18.08 -2.24 -10.47
CA THR A 98 -17.07 -3.20 -9.94
C THR A 98 -16.12 -3.70 -11.03
N ASP A 99 -15.78 -2.81 -11.96
CA ASP A 99 -14.89 -3.09 -13.08
C ASP A 99 -13.40 -3.14 -12.67
N GLU A 100 -12.53 -3.52 -13.62
CA GLU A 100 -11.09 -3.64 -13.38
C GLU A 100 -10.42 -2.31 -13.00
N PRO A 101 -10.74 -1.16 -13.63
CA PRO A 101 -10.22 0.15 -13.20
C PRO A 101 -10.55 0.51 -11.74
N VAL A 102 -11.81 0.35 -11.31
CA VAL A 102 -12.21 0.59 -9.92
C VAL A 102 -11.50 -0.37 -8.97
N ALA A 103 -11.44 -1.65 -9.33
CA ALA A 103 -10.73 -2.65 -8.54
C ALA A 103 -9.22 -2.37 -8.42
N ALA A 104 -8.59 -1.83 -9.46
CA ALA A 104 -7.17 -1.46 -9.44
C ALA A 104 -6.92 -0.30 -8.46
N ARG A 105 -7.73 0.76 -8.51
CA ARG A 105 -7.62 1.94 -7.63
C ARG A 105 -7.83 1.58 -6.16
N ILE A 106 -8.92 0.87 -5.84
CA ILE A 106 -9.18 0.43 -4.46
C ILE A 106 -8.10 -0.57 -4.02
N GLY A 107 -7.65 -1.44 -4.93
CA GLY A 107 -6.56 -2.37 -4.69
C GLY A 107 -5.23 -1.70 -4.34
N LEU A 108 -4.92 -0.53 -4.91
CA LEU A 108 -3.74 0.27 -4.56
C LEU A 108 -3.84 0.78 -3.13
N LEU A 109 -4.96 1.41 -2.75
CA LEU A 109 -5.17 1.97 -1.42
C LEU A 109 -5.08 0.88 -0.33
N VAL A 110 -5.77 -0.25 -0.55
CA VAL A 110 -5.78 -1.39 0.37
C VAL A 110 -4.38 -1.99 0.54
N GLN A 111 -3.60 -2.12 -0.54
CA GLN A 111 -2.25 -2.67 -0.48
C GLN A 111 -1.24 -1.71 0.16
N ALA A 112 -1.37 -0.41 -0.11
CA ALA A 112 -0.50 0.62 0.45
C ALA A 112 -0.70 0.77 1.96
N CYS A 113 -1.94 0.66 2.45
CA CYS A 113 -2.35 0.90 3.83
C CYS A 113 -1.45 0.20 4.87
N GLU A 114 -1.56 -1.12 5.00
CA GLU A 114 -0.82 -1.85 6.05
C GLU A 114 0.67 -1.98 5.76
N ALA A 115 1.05 -2.16 4.49
CA ALA A 115 2.46 -2.34 4.14
C ALA A 115 3.29 -1.08 4.44
N THR A 116 2.77 0.09 4.11
CA THR A 116 3.47 1.37 4.35
C THR A 116 3.39 1.77 5.82
N ALA A 117 2.26 1.56 6.49
CA ALA A 117 2.15 1.81 7.93
C ALA A 117 3.11 0.94 8.74
N LYS A 118 3.27 -0.34 8.38
CA LYS A 118 4.26 -1.23 9.00
C LYS A 118 5.69 -0.75 8.73
N LEU A 119 6.02 -0.35 7.50
CA LEU A 119 7.32 0.23 7.16
C LEU A 119 7.65 1.46 8.04
N ILE A 120 6.69 2.39 8.18
CA ILE A 120 6.81 3.56 9.05
C ILE A 120 7.05 3.12 10.49
N GLY A 121 6.18 2.26 11.03
CA GLY A 121 6.25 1.80 12.42
C GLY A 121 7.59 1.14 12.76
N THR A 122 8.12 0.30 11.88
CA THR A 122 9.43 -0.35 12.08
C THR A 122 10.60 0.65 11.98
N ALA A 123 10.47 1.71 11.17
CA ALA A 123 11.51 2.74 11.01
C ALA A 123 11.51 3.79 12.15
N VAL A 124 10.38 3.98 12.85
CA VAL A 124 10.25 4.97 13.94
C VAL A 124 11.35 4.87 15.00
N PRO A 125 11.69 3.69 15.57
CA PRO A 125 12.77 3.57 16.55
C PRO A 125 14.13 4.02 16.03
N LEU A 126 14.45 3.73 14.76
CA LEU A 126 15.71 4.12 14.13
C LEU A 126 15.81 5.63 13.98
N VAL A 127 14.74 6.28 13.51
CA VAL A 127 14.68 7.74 13.38
C VAL A 127 14.75 8.42 14.76
N ARG A 128 14.11 7.84 15.77
CA ARG A 128 14.20 8.31 17.17
C ARG A 128 15.61 8.20 17.74
N ALA A 129 16.41 7.22 17.28
CA ALA A 129 17.82 7.09 17.62
C ALA A 129 18.74 8.03 16.81
N GLY A 130 18.18 8.93 16.00
CA GLY A 130 18.90 9.96 15.24
C GLY A 130 19.21 9.58 13.79
N LYS A 131 18.81 8.39 13.32
CA LYS A 131 19.01 7.98 11.93
C LYS A 131 18.19 8.86 10.97
N PRO A 132 18.75 9.33 9.84
CA PRO A 132 17.97 10.00 8.81
C PRO A 132 16.80 9.13 8.32
N PRO A 133 15.60 9.69 8.07
CA PRO A 133 14.44 8.93 7.60
C PRO A 133 14.70 8.03 6.39
N GLU A 134 15.46 8.52 5.41
CA GLU A 134 15.87 7.78 4.21
C GLU A 134 16.66 6.52 4.56
N GLU A 135 17.65 6.67 5.43
CA GLU A 135 18.51 5.57 5.87
C GLU A 135 17.74 4.56 6.73
N ALA A 136 16.84 5.04 7.59
CA ALA A 136 15.98 4.19 8.40
C ALA A 136 15.04 3.35 7.52
N VAL A 137 14.39 3.96 6.52
CA VAL A 137 13.53 3.26 5.56
C VAL A 137 14.33 2.23 4.75
N ALA A 138 15.49 2.61 4.22
CA ALA A 138 16.34 1.70 3.47
C ALA A 138 16.84 0.52 4.33
N GLU A 139 17.10 0.74 5.61
CA GLU A 139 17.48 -0.32 6.54
C GLU A 139 16.35 -1.30 6.83
N VAL A 140 15.16 -0.80 7.13
CA VAL A 140 13.98 -1.65 7.36
C VAL A 140 13.68 -2.48 6.12
N LEU A 141 13.67 -1.87 4.93
CA LEU A 141 13.42 -2.59 3.68
C LEU A 141 14.43 -3.72 3.43
N ARG A 142 15.67 -3.57 3.89
CA ARG A 142 16.72 -4.59 3.74
C ARG A 142 16.61 -5.71 4.77
N ALA A 143 16.32 -5.36 6.03
CA ALA A 143 16.43 -6.27 7.16
C ALA A 143 15.09 -6.88 7.61
N ASP A 144 14.03 -6.09 7.62
CA ASP A 144 12.69 -6.48 8.08
C ASP A 144 11.59 -5.81 7.22
N PRO A 145 11.47 -6.19 5.94
CA PRO A 145 10.49 -5.58 5.06
C PRO A 145 9.06 -5.87 5.54
N PRO A 146 8.11 -4.94 5.31
CA PRO A 146 6.74 -5.08 5.81
C PRO A 146 6.06 -6.37 5.33
N VAL A 147 6.39 -6.81 4.11
CA VAL A 147 6.02 -8.11 3.58
C VAL A 147 7.27 -8.99 3.54
N ALA A 148 7.36 -9.96 4.45
CA ALA A 148 8.53 -10.84 4.55
C ALA A 148 8.56 -11.93 3.46
N HIS A 149 7.37 -12.41 3.05
CA HIS A 149 7.23 -13.52 2.10
C HIS A 149 6.10 -13.25 1.12
N THR A 150 6.24 -13.79 -0.09
CA THR A 150 5.16 -13.86 -1.06
C THR A 150 4.84 -15.32 -1.36
N ARG A 151 3.57 -15.63 -1.63
CA ARG A 151 3.13 -17.00 -1.95
C ARG A 151 3.08 -17.20 -3.46
N ARG A 152 3.56 -18.34 -3.94
CA ARG A 152 3.46 -18.79 -5.34
C ARG A 152 2.85 -20.18 -5.38
N ARG A 153 2.17 -20.52 -6.47
CA ARG A 153 1.65 -21.88 -6.68
C ARG A 153 2.42 -22.55 -7.81
N VAL A 154 3.08 -23.66 -7.52
CA VAL A 154 3.90 -24.44 -8.47
C VAL A 154 3.42 -25.88 -8.41
N GLY A 155 2.96 -26.42 -9.53
CA GLY A 155 2.43 -27.80 -9.57
C GLY A 155 1.23 -28.06 -8.65
N GLY A 156 0.48 -27.01 -8.26
CA GLY A 156 -0.63 -27.10 -7.30
C GLY A 156 -0.26 -26.81 -5.85
N GLU A 157 1.03 -26.82 -5.53
CA GLU A 157 1.56 -26.60 -4.17
C GLU A 157 1.86 -25.12 -3.91
N ASP A 158 1.63 -24.68 -2.67
CA ASP A 158 1.96 -23.33 -2.23
C ASP A 158 3.43 -23.25 -1.76
N VAL A 159 4.23 -22.44 -2.45
CA VAL A 159 5.62 -22.15 -2.14
C VAL A 159 5.73 -20.73 -1.58
N LEU A 160 6.33 -20.58 -0.39
CA LEU A 160 6.68 -19.28 0.17
C LEU A 160 8.04 -18.84 -0.36
N VAL A 161 8.08 -17.64 -0.93
CA VAL A 161 9.29 -17.02 -1.45
C VAL A 161 9.65 -15.85 -0.54
N PRO A 162 10.80 -15.89 0.16
CA PRO A 162 11.28 -14.77 0.95
C PRO A 162 11.49 -13.53 0.09
N LEU A 163 11.20 -12.35 0.64
CA LEU A 163 11.43 -11.05 0.00
C LEU A 163 12.67 -10.32 0.55
N ALA A 164 13.46 -10.96 1.41
CA ALA A 164 14.73 -10.40 1.86
C ALA A 164 15.65 -10.08 0.66
N GLY A 165 16.20 -8.86 0.63
CA GLY A 165 17.00 -8.36 -0.50
C GLY A 165 16.20 -7.88 -1.71
N THR A 166 14.92 -8.25 -1.85
CA THR A 166 13.99 -7.77 -2.87
C THR A 166 12.63 -7.41 -2.25
N PRO A 167 12.57 -6.39 -1.39
CA PRO A 167 11.41 -6.12 -0.53
C PRO A 167 10.12 -5.77 -1.27
N PHE A 168 10.26 -5.36 -2.53
CA PHE A 168 9.15 -5.07 -3.44
C PHE A 168 8.91 -6.19 -4.47
N GLY A 169 9.56 -7.35 -4.31
CA GLY A 169 9.57 -8.42 -5.30
C GLY A 169 10.34 -8.06 -6.56
N THR A 170 10.31 -8.94 -7.55
CA THR A 170 10.98 -8.77 -8.85
C THR A 170 10.15 -9.36 -9.99
N GLY A 171 10.50 -8.95 -11.22
CA GLY A 171 9.92 -9.49 -12.45
C GLY A 171 8.45 -9.11 -12.62
N PRO A 172 7.63 -9.95 -13.28
CA PRO A 172 6.24 -9.61 -13.59
C PRO A 172 5.37 -9.30 -12.37
N ARG A 173 5.78 -9.75 -11.17
CA ARG A 173 5.05 -9.58 -9.89
C ARG A 173 5.68 -8.53 -8.99
N GLU A 174 6.63 -7.75 -9.47
CA GLU A 174 7.19 -6.61 -8.75
C GLU A 174 6.08 -5.62 -8.36
N CYS A 175 6.18 -5.07 -7.16
CA CYS A 175 5.32 -4.01 -6.66
C CYS A 175 5.27 -2.85 -7.67
N PRO A 176 4.09 -2.32 -8.04
CA PRO A 176 4.01 -1.22 -8.97
C PRO A 176 4.34 0.15 -8.35
N GLY A 177 4.42 0.27 -7.01
CA GLY A 177 4.59 1.56 -6.31
C GLY A 177 5.69 1.61 -5.25
N PRO A 178 6.90 1.05 -5.47
CA PRO A 178 7.99 1.14 -4.48
C PRO A 178 8.34 2.61 -4.16
N ALA A 179 8.46 3.46 -5.19
CA ALA A 179 8.78 4.87 -5.02
C ALA A 179 7.71 5.62 -4.21
N HIS A 180 6.44 5.37 -4.47
CA HIS A 180 5.30 5.96 -3.74
C HIS A 180 5.29 5.56 -2.27
N ALA A 181 5.47 4.28 -1.97
CA ALA A 181 5.51 3.78 -0.59
C ALA A 181 6.69 4.35 0.20
N ILE A 182 7.88 4.42 -0.41
CA ILE A 182 9.08 5.01 0.19
C ILE A 182 8.86 6.51 0.47
N ALA A 183 8.32 7.24 -0.51
CA ALA A 183 8.08 8.68 -0.38
C ALA A 183 7.08 9.00 0.76
N LEU A 184 5.96 8.29 0.83
CA LEU A 184 4.99 8.40 1.92
C LEU A 184 5.64 8.14 3.28
N ALA A 185 6.41 7.05 3.39
CA ALA A 185 7.07 6.69 4.64
C ALA A 185 8.08 7.76 5.10
N ILE A 186 8.92 8.25 4.17
CA ILE A 186 9.90 9.28 4.47
C ILE A 186 9.21 10.59 4.89
N GLY A 187 8.12 10.99 4.23
CA GLY A 187 7.36 12.19 4.60
C GLY A 187 6.89 12.17 6.05
N VAL A 188 6.20 11.08 6.45
CA VAL A 188 5.72 10.89 7.83
C VAL A 188 6.87 10.89 8.84
N LEU A 189 7.95 10.16 8.55
CA LEU A 189 9.10 10.05 9.45
C LEU A 189 9.88 11.36 9.59
N THR A 190 9.95 12.16 8.51
CA THR A 190 10.59 13.48 8.52
C THR A 190 9.82 14.44 9.43
N ALA A 191 8.49 14.45 9.37
CA ALA A 191 7.66 15.27 10.25
C ALA A 191 7.76 14.83 11.71
N MET A 192 7.80 13.52 11.98
CA MET A 192 8.03 12.99 13.32
C MET A 192 9.36 13.47 13.92
N ARG A 193 10.42 13.57 13.11
CA ARG A 193 11.71 14.09 13.55
C ARG A 193 11.66 15.60 13.82
N ALA A 194 10.97 16.35 12.96
CA ALA A 194 10.85 17.81 13.06
C ALA A 194 10.06 18.27 14.30
N THR A 195 9.04 17.53 14.72
CA THR A 195 8.23 17.84 15.92
C THR A 195 8.94 17.58 17.25
N ARG A 196 10.19 17.08 17.22
CA ARG A 196 11.03 16.84 18.40
C ARG A 196 12.19 17.83 18.55
N GLY A 197 12.37 18.75 17.60
CA GLY A 197 13.28 19.89 17.71
C GLY A 197 12.58 21.08 18.31
#